data_AF-A0A4P7W5F7-F1
#
_entry.id   AF-A0A4P7W5F7-F1
#
_cell.length_a   1.000
_cell.length_b   1.000
_cell.length_c   1.000
_cell.angle_alpha   90.00
_cell.angle_beta   90.00
_cell.angle_gamma   90.00
#
_symmetry.space_group_name_H-M   'P 1'
#
loop_
_entity.id
_entity.type
_entity.pdbx_description
1 polymer ?
#
loop_
_entity_poly.entity_id
_entity_poly.type
_entity_poly.pdbx_seq_one_letter_code
_entity_poly.pdbx_strand_id
1 'polypeptide(L)'
;MTPNITKIIQTMSNIVADVMTSFQSDFENFDRPYIENADNSKFPMIWIVGKSHTHLLNLGEYEEHFSKNEVARYAYVQGGNPFFSFLDALGGDHLFLIEPDGVREITEKQAREVCRDIVTPVTEKWMKENGPLPTRVQVPVKFFNITLSKVKELIRECEAHNDNSLIEIFRRFHNYRRVATDQYIQISYNPGYNEFTFCEYTNGKQGLVGGIIFHGWPETGYMVNGSYQMGPTYGWSSHT
;
A
#
# COMPACT_ATOMS: atom_id res chain seq x y z
N MET A 1 -9.94 23.72 24.64
CA MET A 1 -10.28 22.90 25.83
C MET A 1 -9.10 21.99 26.10
N THR A 2 -8.63 21.77 27.32
CA THR A 2 -7.50 20.86 27.58
C THR A 2 -8.04 19.42 27.69
N PRO A 3 -7.41 18.40 27.07
CA PRO A 3 -7.88 17.02 27.18
C PRO A 3 -7.87 16.53 28.64
N ASN A 4 -8.92 15.82 29.05
CA ASN A 4 -8.97 15.18 30.37
C ASN A 4 -8.32 13.79 30.33
N ILE A 5 -7.00 13.79 30.20
CA ILE A 5 -6.19 12.58 30.02
C ILE A 5 -6.44 11.54 31.12
N THR A 6 -6.47 11.96 32.39
CA THR A 6 -6.72 11.05 33.52
C THR A 6 -8.07 10.31 33.37
N LYS A 7 -9.13 11.02 33.00
CA LYS A 7 -10.47 10.43 32.80
C LYS A 7 -10.48 9.47 31.60
N ILE A 8 -9.83 9.86 30.50
CA ILE A 8 -9.74 9.03 29.29
C ILE A 8 -9.03 7.72 29.62
N ILE A 9 -7.82 7.78 30.20
CA ILE A 9 -7.03 6.61 30.58
C ILE A 9 -7.78 5.70 31.55
N GLN A 10 -8.45 6.26 32.56
CA GLN A 10 -9.24 5.46 33.49
C GLN A 10 -10.38 4.73 32.77
N THR A 11 -11.05 5.40 31.84
CA THR A 11 -12.14 4.79 31.06
C THR A 11 -11.62 3.67 30.16
N MET A 12 -10.51 3.90 29.44
CA MET A 12 -9.87 2.88 28.60
C MET A 12 -9.38 1.67 29.41
N SER A 13 -8.80 1.90 30.59
CA SER A 13 -8.34 0.83 31.48
C SER A 13 -9.50 -0.07 31.91
N ASN A 14 -10.66 0.52 32.24
CA ASN A 14 -11.86 -0.25 32.59
C ASN A 14 -12.37 -1.07 31.39
N ILE A 15 -12.41 -0.47 30.20
CA ILE A 15 -12.81 -1.17 28.96
C ILE A 15 -11.89 -2.37 28.70
N VAL A 16 -10.57 -2.20 28.83
CA VAL A 16 -9.59 -3.29 28.66
C VAL A 16 -9.85 -4.41 29.67
N ALA A 17 -10.09 -4.08 30.94
CA ALA A 17 -10.39 -5.08 31.96
C ALA A 17 -11.69 -5.86 31.67
N ASP A 18 -12.69 -5.21 31.07
CA ASP A 18 -14.00 -5.80 30.77
C ASP A 18 -14.01 -6.61 29.46
N VAL A 19 -13.30 -6.15 28.42
CA VAL A 19 -13.38 -6.71 27.05
C VAL A 19 -12.23 -7.70 26.76
N MET A 20 -11.00 -7.38 27.18
CA MET A 20 -9.83 -8.16 26.78
C MET A 20 -9.61 -9.37 27.68
N THR A 21 -9.51 -10.55 27.08
CA THR A 21 -9.23 -11.81 27.79
C THR A 21 -7.75 -12.21 27.77
N SER A 22 -6.94 -11.58 26.92
CA SER A 22 -5.51 -11.83 26.76
C SER A 22 -4.79 -10.58 26.26
N PHE A 23 -3.48 -10.49 26.46
CA PHE A 23 -2.65 -9.38 25.98
C PHE A 23 -3.08 -7.98 26.46
N GLN A 24 -3.68 -7.89 27.65
CA GLN A 24 -4.04 -6.59 28.26
C GLN A 24 -2.85 -5.63 28.40
N SER A 25 -1.62 -6.18 28.47
CA SER A 25 -0.37 -5.40 28.46
C SER A 25 -0.19 -4.54 27.21
N ASP A 26 -0.85 -4.85 26.09
CA ASP A 26 -0.72 -4.07 24.86
C ASP A 26 -1.29 -2.66 25.03
N PHE A 27 -2.41 -2.53 25.74
CA PHE A 27 -2.93 -1.22 26.14
C PHE A 27 -1.89 -0.44 26.97
N GLU A 28 -1.29 -1.08 27.98
CA GLU A 28 -0.33 -0.45 28.88
C GLU A 28 0.98 -0.04 28.18
N ASN A 29 1.41 -0.83 27.20
CA ASN A 29 2.67 -0.63 26.50
C ASN A 29 2.58 0.32 25.30
N PHE A 30 1.42 0.39 24.64
CA PHE A 30 1.26 1.10 23.36
C PHE A 30 0.21 2.22 23.41
N ASP A 31 -1.02 1.91 23.83
CA ASP A 31 -2.12 2.87 23.78
C ASP A 31 -2.04 3.91 24.89
N ARG A 32 -1.82 3.50 26.15
CA ARG A 32 -1.74 4.40 27.31
C ARG A 32 -0.64 5.45 27.12
N PRO A 33 0.63 5.10 26.80
CA PRO A 33 1.68 6.10 26.65
C PRO A 33 1.36 7.10 25.54
N TYR A 34 0.69 6.68 24.46
CA TYR A 34 0.29 7.58 23.40
C TYR A 34 -0.75 8.61 23.90
N ILE A 35 -1.79 8.16 24.60
CA ILE A 35 -2.84 9.03 25.16
C ILE A 35 -2.27 9.95 26.25
N GLU A 36 -1.38 9.47 27.11
CA GLU A 36 -0.75 10.29 28.16
C GLU A 36 0.05 11.47 27.60
N ASN A 37 0.60 11.32 26.39
CA ASN A 37 1.35 12.35 25.68
C ASN A 37 0.50 13.12 24.64
N ALA A 38 -0.80 12.85 24.55
CA ALA A 38 -1.67 13.47 23.54
C ALA A 38 -2.05 14.91 23.91
N ASP A 39 -1.84 15.83 22.99
CA ASP A 39 -2.44 17.17 23.03
C ASP A 39 -3.74 17.21 22.21
N ASN A 40 -4.38 18.39 22.14
CA ASN A 40 -5.63 18.56 21.40
C ASN A 40 -5.53 18.22 19.91
N SER A 41 -4.36 18.36 19.28
CA SER A 41 -4.18 18.08 17.86
C SER A 41 -4.26 16.59 17.55
N LYS A 42 -4.09 15.74 18.56
CA LYS A 42 -4.13 14.28 18.39
C LYS A 42 -5.57 13.74 18.35
N PHE A 43 -6.56 14.52 18.76
CA PHE A 43 -7.97 14.14 18.76
C PHE A 43 -8.70 14.59 17.47
N PRO A 44 -9.75 13.88 17.03
CA PRO A 44 -10.29 12.66 17.63
C PRO A 44 -9.44 11.42 17.28
N MET A 45 -9.68 10.31 17.97
CA MET A 45 -9.13 8.99 17.65
C MET A 45 -10.25 7.96 17.67
N ILE A 46 -10.10 6.89 16.88
CA ILE A 46 -10.97 5.72 16.99
C ILE A 46 -10.15 4.58 17.57
N TRP A 47 -10.64 3.97 18.64
CA TRP A 47 -9.99 2.86 19.31
C TRP A 47 -10.82 1.60 19.12
N ILE A 48 -10.19 0.58 18.57
CA ILE A 48 -10.77 -0.74 18.32
C ILE A 48 -10.25 -1.67 19.41
N VAL A 49 -11.16 -2.36 20.10
CA VAL A 49 -10.81 -3.26 21.21
C VAL A 49 -11.42 -4.62 20.94
N GLY A 50 -10.54 -5.59 20.68
CA GLY A 50 -10.90 -7.00 20.58
C GLY A 50 -10.55 -7.76 21.85
N LYS A 51 -10.76 -9.08 21.84
CA LYS A 51 -10.46 -9.94 23.01
C LYS A 51 -8.96 -10.11 23.28
N SER A 52 -8.12 -9.87 22.29
CA SER A 52 -6.68 -10.17 22.30
C SER A 52 -5.81 -9.09 21.67
N HIS A 53 -6.38 -7.95 21.32
CA HIS A 53 -5.68 -6.89 20.59
C HIS A 53 -6.40 -5.55 20.77
N THR A 54 -5.65 -4.48 20.51
CA THR A 54 -6.17 -3.12 20.35
C THR A 54 -5.62 -2.48 19.08
N HIS A 55 -6.37 -1.55 18.50
CA HIS A 55 -5.90 -0.69 17.43
C HIS A 55 -6.34 0.75 17.68
N LEU A 56 -5.37 1.66 17.74
CA LEU A 56 -5.61 3.10 17.85
C LEU A 56 -5.45 3.78 16.49
N LEU A 57 -6.54 4.34 15.96
CA LEU A 57 -6.57 5.10 14.72
C LEU A 57 -6.41 6.59 15.04
N ASN A 58 -5.27 7.17 14.67
CA ASN A 58 -4.90 8.55 14.98
C ASN A 58 -5.51 9.56 14.00
N LEU A 59 -6.83 9.77 14.06
CA LEU A 59 -7.53 10.64 13.09
C LEU A 59 -7.08 12.10 13.18
N GLY A 60 -6.78 12.62 14.37
CA GLY A 60 -6.27 14.00 14.55
C GLY A 60 -4.95 14.28 13.83
N GLU A 61 -4.13 13.25 13.60
CA GLU A 61 -2.85 13.38 12.88
C GLU A 61 -3.01 13.30 11.35
N TYR A 62 -4.22 13.06 10.84
CA TYR A 62 -4.43 12.79 9.43
C TYR A 62 -4.02 13.96 8.54
N GLU A 63 -4.24 15.21 8.97
CA GLU A 63 -3.85 16.39 8.19
C GLU A 63 -2.35 16.45 7.94
N GLU A 64 -1.55 16.26 8.99
CA GLU A 64 -0.10 16.23 8.90
C GLU A 64 0.37 15.05 8.04
N HIS A 65 -0.21 13.86 8.28
CA HIS A 65 0.09 12.66 7.51
C HIS A 65 -0.17 12.86 6.01
N PHE A 66 -1.37 13.33 5.64
CA PHE A 66 -1.77 13.57 4.26
C PHE A 66 -0.91 14.63 3.58
N SER A 67 -0.54 15.68 4.31
CA SER A 67 0.28 16.78 3.79
C SER A 67 1.71 16.33 3.51
N LYS A 68 2.32 15.55 4.41
CA LYS A 68 3.72 15.14 4.30
C LYS A 68 3.92 13.87 3.46
N ASN A 69 2.90 13.04 3.31
CA ASN A 69 3.03 11.73 2.68
C ASN A 69 2.41 11.68 1.27
N GLU A 70 3.25 11.59 0.25
CA GLU A 70 2.80 11.42 -1.13
C GLU A 70 2.05 10.11 -1.36
N VAL A 71 2.45 9.04 -0.68
CA VAL A 71 1.79 7.74 -0.75
C VAL A 71 0.34 7.83 -0.30
N ALA A 72 0.08 8.61 0.76
CA ALA A 72 -1.29 8.83 1.26
C ALA A 72 -2.18 9.50 0.22
N ARG A 73 -1.64 10.49 -0.52
CA ARG A 73 -2.35 11.16 -1.61
C ARG A 73 -2.67 10.22 -2.77
N TYR A 74 -1.73 9.35 -3.14
CA TYR A 74 -1.97 8.33 -4.16
C TYR A 74 -2.97 7.26 -3.71
N ALA A 75 -2.94 6.84 -2.44
CA ALA A 75 -3.92 5.91 -1.89
C ALA A 75 -5.33 6.50 -1.90
N TYR A 76 -5.47 7.78 -1.54
CA TYR A 76 -6.74 8.48 -1.56
C TYR A 76 -7.37 8.54 -2.95
N VAL A 77 -6.63 8.96 -3.99
CA VAL A 77 -7.18 9.04 -5.37
C VAL A 77 -7.52 7.67 -5.97
N GLN A 78 -6.99 6.58 -5.40
CA GLN A 78 -7.35 5.22 -5.77
C GLN A 78 -8.64 4.74 -5.10
N GLY A 79 -9.34 5.62 -4.37
CA GLY A 79 -10.58 5.31 -3.66
C GLY A 79 -10.34 4.76 -2.25
N GLY A 80 -9.10 4.76 -1.77
CA GLY A 80 -8.77 4.30 -0.42
C GLY A 80 -9.10 5.35 0.64
N ASN A 81 -9.71 4.92 1.74
CA ASN A 81 -9.65 5.64 3.01
C ASN A 81 -8.70 4.85 3.92
N PRO A 82 -7.63 5.46 4.46
CA PRO A 82 -6.60 4.73 5.21
C PRO A 82 -7.12 4.06 6.48
N PHE A 83 -8.30 4.46 6.97
CA PHE A 83 -8.90 3.89 8.16
C PHE A 83 -9.86 2.74 7.86
N PHE A 84 -10.40 2.64 6.64
CA PHE A 84 -11.47 1.69 6.32
C PHE A 84 -11.01 0.23 6.38
N SER A 85 -9.75 -0.08 6.06
CA SER A 85 -9.23 -1.44 6.17
C SER A 85 -9.31 -2.00 7.60
N PHE A 86 -9.20 -1.14 8.62
CA PHE A 86 -9.36 -1.53 10.02
C PHE A 86 -10.84 -1.77 10.37
N LEU A 87 -11.75 -0.99 9.78
CA LEU A 87 -13.20 -1.12 9.98
C LEU A 87 -13.80 -2.30 9.20
N ASP A 88 -13.17 -2.72 8.11
CA ASP A 88 -13.61 -3.87 7.32
C ASP A 88 -13.25 -5.22 8.00
N ALA A 89 -12.34 -5.19 8.98
CA ALA A 89 -11.77 -6.37 9.65
C ALA A 89 -12.19 -6.54 11.12
N LEU A 90 -13.28 -5.90 11.56
CA LEU A 90 -13.64 -5.81 12.99
C LEU A 90 -13.91 -7.16 13.68
N GLY A 91 -14.45 -8.16 12.98
CA GLY A 91 -14.61 -9.50 13.56
C GLY A 91 -15.42 -9.60 14.88
N GLY A 92 -16.22 -8.59 15.22
CA GLY A 92 -16.95 -8.49 16.50
C GLY A 92 -16.27 -7.62 17.57
N ASP A 93 -15.20 -6.91 17.22
CA ASP A 93 -14.52 -5.95 18.10
C ASP A 93 -15.40 -4.75 18.46
N HIS A 94 -15.11 -4.16 19.61
CA HIS A 94 -15.76 -2.95 20.09
C HIS A 94 -15.06 -1.71 19.53
N LEU A 95 -15.86 -0.67 19.24
CA LEU A 95 -15.38 0.59 18.69
C LEU A 95 -15.65 1.72 19.66
N PHE A 96 -14.63 2.52 19.93
CA PHE A 96 -14.74 3.69 20.80
C PHE A 96 -14.24 4.93 20.08
N LEU A 97 -14.97 6.03 20.18
CA LEU A 97 -14.47 7.35 19.85
C LEU A 97 -13.80 7.96 21.08
N ILE A 98 -12.59 8.44 20.89
CA ILE A 98 -11.85 9.18 21.91
C ILE A 98 -11.81 10.64 21.48
N GLU A 99 -12.37 11.49 22.33
CA GLU A 99 -12.43 12.95 22.20
C GLU A 99 -11.76 13.59 23.43
N PRO A 100 -11.42 14.90 23.40
CA PRO A 100 -10.73 15.55 24.52
C PRO A 100 -11.48 15.46 25.87
N ASP A 101 -12.80 15.27 25.86
CA ASP A 101 -13.68 15.22 27.02
C ASP A 101 -13.99 13.79 27.52
N GLY A 102 -13.66 12.76 26.75
CA GLY A 102 -13.83 11.37 27.16
C GLY A 102 -13.81 10.33 26.04
N VAL A 103 -14.23 9.12 26.42
CA VAL A 103 -14.32 7.94 25.57
C VAL A 103 -15.78 7.50 25.52
N ARG A 104 -16.31 7.20 24.33
CA ARG A 104 -17.66 6.69 24.16
C ARG A 104 -17.70 5.58 23.11
N GLU A 105 -18.50 4.56 23.34
CA GLU A 105 -18.72 3.50 22.35
C GLU A 105 -19.46 4.06 21.13
N ILE A 106 -19.09 3.58 19.95
CA ILE A 106 -19.67 3.97 18.68
C ILE A 106 -19.96 2.74 17.82
N THR A 107 -20.85 2.90 16.85
CA THR A 107 -21.10 1.89 15.81
C THR A 107 -20.10 2.01 14.68
N GLU A 108 -19.95 0.95 13.88
CA GLU A 108 -19.15 0.98 12.64
C GLU A 108 -19.60 2.10 11.69
N LYS A 109 -20.91 2.32 11.58
CA LYS A 109 -21.46 3.42 10.78
C LYS A 109 -20.95 4.77 11.27
N GLN A 110 -21.01 5.02 12.57
CA GLN A 110 -20.49 6.27 13.16
C GLN A 110 -18.98 6.40 12.97
N ALA A 111 -18.22 5.31 13.12
CA ALA A 111 -16.78 5.30 12.87
C ALA A 111 -16.46 5.73 11.42
N ARG A 112 -17.18 5.17 10.43
CA ARG A 112 -17.02 5.54 9.02
C ARG A 112 -17.40 7.00 8.75
N GLU A 113 -18.45 7.50 9.40
CA GLU A 113 -18.85 8.91 9.33
C GLU A 113 -17.75 9.83 9.87
N VAL A 114 -17.21 9.55 11.07
CA VAL A 114 -16.10 10.31 11.65
C VAL A 114 -14.86 10.27 10.75
N CYS A 115 -14.48 9.10 10.24
CA CYS A 115 -13.36 8.97 9.30
C CYS A 115 -13.57 9.84 8.05
N ARG A 116 -14.77 9.86 7.47
CA ARG A 116 -15.07 10.69 6.30
C ARG A 116 -15.00 12.17 6.65
N ASP A 117 -15.58 12.56 7.77
CA ASP A 117 -15.67 13.96 8.20
C ASP A 117 -14.28 14.55 8.56
N ILE A 118 -13.30 13.70 8.86
CA ILE A 118 -11.88 14.08 8.97
C ILE A 118 -11.19 14.09 7.60
N VAL A 119 -11.35 13.03 6.81
CA VAL A 119 -10.59 12.84 5.57
C VAL A 119 -10.97 13.84 4.48
N THR A 120 -12.26 14.09 4.29
CA THR A 120 -12.76 14.95 3.20
C THR A 120 -12.27 16.40 3.35
N PRO A 121 -12.46 17.10 4.49
CA PRO A 121 -12.01 18.49 4.61
C PRO A 121 -10.49 18.65 4.50
N VAL A 122 -9.72 17.70 5.05
CA VAL A 122 -8.25 17.70 4.93
C VAL A 122 -7.83 17.64 3.46
N THR A 123 -8.47 16.76 2.69
CA THR A 123 -8.16 16.59 1.27
C THR A 123 -8.56 17.82 0.46
N GLU A 124 -9.74 18.37 0.70
CA GLU A 124 -10.24 19.58 0.03
C GLU A 124 -9.36 20.79 0.32
N LYS A 125 -8.96 20.98 1.59
CA LYS A 125 -8.03 22.03 2.00
C LYS A 125 -6.69 21.89 1.29
N TRP A 126 -6.10 20.69 1.31
CA TRP A 126 -4.82 20.45 0.66
C TRP A 126 -4.88 20.74 -0.85
N MET A 127 -5.95 20.33 -1.54
CA MET A 127 -6.14 20.60 -2.98
C MET A 127 -6.28 22.08 -3.29
N LYS A 128 -6.93 22.85 -2.41
CA LYS A 128 -7.06 24.30 -2.55
C LYS A 128 -5.70 25.00 -2.42
N GLU A 129 -4.83 24.50 -1.55
CA GLU A 129 -3.52 25.10 -1.25
C GLU A 129 -2.42 24.65 -2.24
N ASN A 130 -2.49 23.43 -2.76
CA ASN A 130 -1.41 22.79 -3.53
C ASN A 130 -1.78 22.45 -4.97
N GLY A 131 -3.05 22.63 -5.36
CA GLY A 131 -3.58 22.22 -6.66
C GLY A 131 -4.17 20.80 -6.66
N PRO A 132 -4.62 20.31 -7.83
CA PRO A 132 -5.33 19.05 -7.92
C PRO A 132 -4.43 17.85 -7.57
N LEU A 133 -5.03 16.80 -7.01
CA LEU A 133 -4.36 15.54 -6.75
C LEU A 133 -3.93 14.84 -8.06
N PRO A 134 -2.93 13.94 -8.01
CA PRO A 134 -2.49 13.19 -9.17
C PRO A 134 -3.62 12.38 -9.82
N THR A 135 -3.77 12.50 -11.14
CA THR A 135 -4.79 11.76 -11.92
C THR A 135 -4.26 10.46 -12.51
N ARG A 136 -2.94 10.37 -12.73
CA ARG A 136 -2.29 9.17 -13.27
C ARG A 136 -1.89 8.24 -12.13
N VAL A 137 -2.72 7.24 -11.87
CA VAL A 137 -2.47 6.24 -10.82
C VAL A 137 -1.69 5.03 -11.30
N GLN A 138 -1.52 4.81 -12.60
CA GLN A 138 -0.74 3.69 -13.13
C GLN A 138 0.76 4.01 -13.17
N VAL A 139 1.59 3.04 -12.80
CA VAL A 139 3.05 3.17 -12.92
C VAL A 139 3.42 3.12 -14.40
N PRO A 140 4.09 4.15 -14.96
CA PRO A 140 4.55 4.11 -16.34
C PRO A 140 5.66 3.08 -16.50
N VAL A 141 5.71 2.50 -17.69
CA VAL A 141 6.77 1.61 -18.12
C VAL A 141 7.63 2.31 -19.15
N LYS A 142 8.95 2.30 -18.96
CA LYS A 142 9.94 2.81 -19.90
C LYS A 142 10.81 1.65 -20.38
N PHE A 143 10.90 1.49 -21.70
CA PHE A 143 11.82 0.53 -22.28
C PHE A 143 13.21 1.16 -22.45
N PHE A 144 14.24 0.42 -22.09
CA PHE A 144 15.63 0.82 -22.19
C PHE A 144 16.43 -0.26 -22.94
N ASN A 145 17.39 0.18 -23.75
CA ASN A 145 18.23 -0.70 -24.57
C ASN A 145 17.45 -1.66 -25.51
N ILE A 146 16.23 -1.29 -25.88
CA ILE A 146 15.40 -2.01 -26.86
C ILE A 146 14.48 -1.04 -27.58
N THR A 147 14.21 -1.29 -28.86
CA THR A 147 13.23 -0.52 -29.63
C THR A 147 11.84 -1.17 -29.53
N LEU A 148 10.78 -0.36 -29.66
CA LEU A 148 9.42 -0.88 -29.74
C LEU A 148 9.25 -1.90 -30.88
N SER A 149 9.93 -1.70 -32.01
CA SER A 149 9.93 -2.64 -33.13
C SER A 149 10.49 -4.00 -32.72
N LYS A 150 11.60 -4.03 -31.97
CA LYS A 150 12.18 -5.29 -31.48
C LYS A 150 11.28 -5.95 -30.41
N VAL A 151 10.64 -5.18 -29.53
CA VAL A 151 9.63 -5.74 -28.60
C VAL A 151 8.49 -6.42 -29.38
N LYS A 152 7.96 -5.76 -30.42
CA LYS A 152 6.91 -6.34 -31.27
C LYS A 152 7.37 -7.59 -32.02
N GLU A 153 8.61 -7.61 -32.47
CA GLU A 153 9.22 -8.78 -33.11
C GLU A 153 9.29 -9.96 -32.14
N LEU A 154 9.79 -9.75 -30.91
CA LEU A 154 9.85 -10.79 -29.88
C LEU A 154 8.45 -11.31 -29.50
N ILE A 155 7.44 -10.45 -29.44
CA ILE A 155 6.05 -10.86 -29.19
C ILE A 155 5.53 -11.72 -30.35
N ARG A 156 5.75 -11.31 -31.61
CA ARG A 156 5.34 -12.10 -32.79
C ARG A 156 6.06 -13.44 -32.87
N GLU A 157 7.31 -13.48 -32.44
CA GLU A 157 8.07 -14.72 -32.32
C GLU A 157 7.39 -15.65 -31.32
N CYS A 158 7.05 -15.17 -30.12
CA CYS A 158 6.28 -15.97 -29.15
C CYS A 158 4.95 -16.47 -29.75
N GLU A 159 4.18 -15.60 -30.40
CA GLU A 159 2.90 -15.96 -31.04
C GLU A 159 3.06 -17.05 -32.11
N ALA A 160 4.14 -17.01 -32.91
CA ALA A 160 4.45 -18.02 -33.92
C ALA A 160 4.73 -19.40 -33.31
N HIS A 161 5.21 -19.43 -32.06
CA HIS A 161 5.46 -20.64 -31.28
C HIS A 161 4.29 -21.02 -30.35
N ASN A 162 3.11 -20.38 -30.51
CA ASN A 162 1.95 -20.53 -29.62
C ASN A 162 2.27 -20.21 -28.14
N ASP A 163 3.21 -19.31 -27.89
CA ASP A 163 3.64 -18.85 -26.58
C ASP A 163 3.17 -17.41 -26.31
N ASN A 164 2.67 -17.13 -25.10
CA ASN A 164 2.25 -15.80 -24.67
C ASN A 164 3.04 -15.29 -23.45
N SER A 165 4.10 -15.99 -23.06
CA SER A 165 4.81 -15.76 -21.80
C SER A 165 5.34 -14.33 -21.67
N LEU A 166 5.95 -13.78 -22.73
CA LEU A 166 6.50 -12.43 -22.73
C LEU A 166 5.42 -11.37 -22.48
N ILE A 167 4.29 -11.44 -23.20
CA ILE A 167 3.23 -10.45 -23.08
C ILE A 167 2.49 -10.59 -21.75
N GLU A 168 2.29 -11.80 -21.24
CA GLU A 168 1.70 -12.06 -19.92
C GLU A 168 2.53 -11.45 -18.80
N ILE A 169 3.86 -11.59 -18.88
CA ILE A 169 4.77 -10.98 -17.90
C ILE A 169 4.69 -9.45 -18.01
N PHE A 170 4.76 -8.86 -19.20
CA PHE A 170 4.66 -7.40 -19.33
C PHE A 170 3.29 -6.85 -18.87
N ARG A 171 2.21 -7.63 -19.04
CA ARG A 171 0.88 -7.25 -18.55
C ARG A 171 0.84 -7.07 -17.03
N ARG A 172 1.69 -7.75 -16.24
CA ARG A 172 1.71 -7.61 -14.77
C ARG A 172 1.88 -6.16 -14.32
N PHE A 173 2.63 -5.34 -15.06
CA PHE A 173 2.85 -3.93 -14.74
C PHE A 173 1.59 -3.07 -14.89
N HIS A 174 0.55 -3.53 -15.58
CA HIS A 174 -0.74 -2.82 -15.67
C HIS A 174 -1.46 -2.79 -14.31
N ASN A 175 -1.15 -3.73 -13.43
CA ASN A 175 -1.71 -3.78 -12.08
C ASN A 175 -0.96 -2.87 -11.12
N TYR A 176 0.21 -2.36 -11.50
CA TYR A 176 1.04 -1.56 -10.61
C TYR A 176 0.43 -0.17 -10.48
N ARG A 177 0.40 0.32 -9.25
CA ARG A 177 -0.17 1.62 -8.91
C ARG A 177 0.90 2.51 -8.32
N ARG A 178 0.83 3.79 -8.69
CA ARG A 178 1.76 4.78 -8.20
C ARG A 178 1.53 5.02 -6.72
N VAL A 179 2.64 5.26 -6.05
CA VAL A 179 2.79 5.78 -4.70
C VAL A 179 3.61 7.09 -4.68
N ALA A 180 4.23 7.44 -5.82
CA ALA A 180 4.96 8.70 -6.00
C ALA A 180 4.83 9.25 -7.43
N THR A 181 5.06 10.55 -7.59
CA THR A 181 4.96 11.26 -8.88
C THR A 181 6.11 10.91 -9.82
N ASP A 182 7.33 10.86 -9.28
CA ASP A 182 8.54 10.40 -9.99
C ASP A 182 8.71 8.88 -9.84
N GLN A 183 7.65 8.13 -10.15
CA GLN A 183 7.68 6.68 -10.16
C GLN A 183 7.54 6.14 -11.58
N TYR A 184 8.37 5.14 -11.91
CA TYR A 184 8.28 4.37 -13.15
C TYR A 184 8.99 3.01 -13.03
N ILE A 185 8.57 2.05 -13.86
CA ILE A 185 9.32 0.83 -14.12
C ILE A 185 10.20 1.05 -15.35
N GLN A 186 11.47 0.72 -15.24
CA GLN A 186 12.37 0.58 -16.37
C GLN A 186 12.50 -0.91 -16.73
N ILE A 187 12.25 -1.24 -18.00
CA ILE A 187 12.47 -2.56 -18.57
C ILE A 187 13.70 -2.46 -19.47
N SER A 188 14.81 -3.03 -19.04
CA SER A 188 16.08 -3.06 -19.77
C SER A 188 16.25 -4.38 -20.48
N TYR A 189 16.59 -4.38 -21.76
CA TYR A 189 16.88 -5.61 -22.52
C TYR A 189 18.39 -5.86 -22.64
N ASN A 190 18.81 -7.10 -22.46
CA ASN A 190 20.15 -7.57 -22.76
C ASN A 190 20.10 -8.59 -23.91
N PRO A 191 20.47 -8.19 -25.14
CA PRO A 191 20.43 -9.09 -26.29
C PRO A 191 21.46 -10.23 -26.21
N GLY A 192 22.53 -10.07 -25.43
CA GLY A 192 23.57 -11.09 -25.29
C GLY A 192 23.07 -12.37 -24.59
N TYR A 193 22.08 -12.22 -23.71
CA TYR A 193 21.48 -13.32 -22.95
C TYR A 193 19.98 -13.49 -23.21
N ASN A 194 19.38 -12.72 -24.12
CA ASN A 194 17.92 -12.65 -24.31
C ASN A 194 17.20 -12.54 -22.96
N GLU A 195 17.57 -11.50 -22.21
CA GLU A 195 17.08 -11.23 -20.86
C GLU A 195 16.42 -9.85 -20.82
N PHE A 196 15.36 -9.70 -20.02
CA PHE A 196 14.93 -8.40 -19.53
C PHE A 196 15.12 -8.27 -18.03
N THR A 197 15.63 -7.12 -17.59
CA THR A 197 15.68 -6.73 -16.18
C THR A 197 14.65 -5.65 -15.90
N PHE A 198 13.98 -5.71 -14.76
CA PHE A 198 12.96 -4.77 -14.34
C PHE A 198 13.40 -4.01 -13.10
N CYS A 199 13.55 -2.69 -13.21
CA CYS A 199 13.89 -1.82 -12.08
C CYS A 199 12.76 -0.83 -11.83
N GLU A 200 12.33 -0.73 -10.57
CA GLU A 200 11.44 0.34 -10.14
C GLU A 200 12.27 1.54 -9.67
N TYR A 201 11.90 2.72 -10.16
CA TYR A 201 12.45 3.99 -9.73
C TYR A 201 11.34 4.76 -9.02
N THR A 202 11.63 5.22 -7.80
CA THR A 202 10.69 5.99 -6.96
C THR A 202 11.46 7.12 -6.28
N ASN A 203 11.15 8.37 -6.64
CA ASN A 203 11.79 9.57 -6.05
C ASN A 203 13.33 9.48 -6.05
N GLY A 204 13.90 9.13 -7.21
CA GLY A 204 15.35 8.98 -7.41
C GLY A 204 15.98 7.71 -6.83
N LYS A 205 15.24 6.87 -6.09
CA LYS A 205 15.73 5.58 -5.59
C LYS A 205 15.46 4.47 -6.60
N GLN A 206 16.42 3.56 -6.79
CA GLN A 206 16.32 2.41 -7.66
C GLN A 206 16.16 1.12 -6.85
N GLY A 207 15.26 0.23 -7.26
CA GLY A 207 15.13 -1.13 -6.74
C GLY A 207 14.92 -2.15 -7.86
N LEU A 208 15.60 -3.29 -7.78
CA LEU A 208 15.35 -4.42 -8.69
C LEU A 208 14.01 -5.08 -8.31
N VAL A 209 13.11 -5.21 -9.27
CA VAL A 209 11.76 -5.80 -9.08
C VAL A 209 11.54 -7.02 -9.98
N GLY A 210 12.64 -7.67 -10.35
CA GLY A 210 12.70 -8.95 -11.04
C GLY A 210 13.36 -8.89 -12.41
N GLY A 211 13.40 -10.03 -13.09
CA GLY A 211 13.83 -10.15 -14.47
C GLY A 211 13.15 -11.33 -15.16
N ILE A 212 13.33 -11.42 -16.47
CA ILE A 212 12.96 -12.59 -17.27
C ILE A 212 14.08 -12.99 -18.18
N ILE A 213 14.18 -14.30 -18.40
CA ILE A 213 15.16 -14.88 -19.31
C ILE A 213 14.43 -15.79 -20.28
N PHE A 214 14.81 -15.75 -21.54
CA PHE A 214 14.33 -16.67 -22.55
C PHE A 214 15.07 -18.01 -22.48
N HIS A 215 14.36 -19.14 -22.46
CA HIS A 215 14.96 -20.47 -22.28
C HIS A 215 14.99 -21.35 -23.54
N GLY A 216 14.59 -20.81 -24.69
CA GLY A 216 14.51 -21.56 -25.95
C GLY A 216 13.10 -22.03 -26.29
N TRP A 217 12.97 -22.76 -27.39
CA TRP A 217 11.70 -23.34 -27.87
C TRP A 217 11.72 -24.87 -27.79
N PRO A 218 10.58 -25.54 -27.60
CA PRO A 218 10.50 -27.00 -27.57
C PRO A 218 11.17 -27.68 -28.77
N GLU A 219 11.07 -27.08 -29.95
CA GLU A 219 11.61 -27.57 -31.22
C GLU A 219 13.09 -27.26 -31.46
N THR A 220 13.63 -26.18 -30.87
CA THR A 220 15.04 -25.76 -31.07
C THR A 220 15.93 -26.13 -29.89
N GLY A 221 15.36 -26.50 -28.75
CA GLY A 221 16.05 -26.95 -27.56
C GLY A 221 16.06 -25.93 -26.43
N TYR A 222 16.40 -26.43 -25.24
CA TYR A 222 16.50 -25.67 -23.99
C TYR A 222 17.93 -25.12 -23.79
N MET A 223 18.11 -24.06 -23.00
CA MET A 223 19.43 -23.46 -22.69
C MET A 223 20.19 -22.89 -23.91
N VAL A 224 19.49 -22.45 -24.96
CA VAL A 224 20.14 -21.93 -26.19
C VAL A 224 21.05 -20.71 -25.92
N ASN A 225 20.80 -19.98 -24.84
CA ASN A 225 21.61 -18.85 -24.34
C ASN A 225 22.41 -19.18 -23.07
N GLY A 226 22.50 -20.46 -22.67
CA GLY A 226 23.17 -20.89 -21.43
C GLY A 226 22.36 -20.69 -20.14
N SER A 227 21.09 -20.26 -20.21
CA SER A 227 20.23 -20.02 -19.04
C SER A 227 19.52 -21.29 -18.53
N TYR A 228 19.73 -21.62 -17.26
CA TYR A 228 19.23 -22.84 -16.61
C TYR A 228 18.18 -22.55 -15.53
N GLN A 229 17.25 -23.49 -15.34
CA GLN A 229 16.18 -23.53 -14.35
C GLN A 229 15.99 -24.99 -13.91
N MET A 230 15.73 -25.22 -12.62
CA MET A 230 15.64 -26.57 -12.03
C MET A 230 14.53 -27.45 -12.63
N GLY A 231 13.48 -26.85 -13.17
CA GLY A 231 12.51 -27.51 -14.05
C GLY A 231 12.53 -26.81 -15.40
N PRO A 232 12.75 -27.53 -16.53
CA PRO A 232 12.85 -26.89 -17.83
C PRO A 232 11.50 -26.28 -18.23
N THR A 233 11.47 -24.97 -18.41
CA THR A 233 10.39 -24.23 -19.04
C THR A 233 10.91 -23.62 -20.34
N TYR A 234 10.10 -23.63 -21.39
CA TYR A 234 10.40 -22.97 -22.65
C TYR A 234 9.78 -21.57 -22.68
N GLY A 235 10.19 -20.73 -23.63
CA GLY A 235 9.72 -19.34 -23.71
C GLY A 235 10.39 -18.43 -22.68
N TRP A 236 9.72 -17.34 -22.30
CA TRP A 236 10.21 -16.37 -21.32
C TRP A 236 9.76 -16.75 -19.91
N SER A 237 10.70 -16.84 -18.98
CA SER A 237 10.39 -17.20 -17.58
C SER A 237 10.90 -16.14 -16.61
N SER A 238 10.15 -15.91 -15.53
CA SER A 238 10.52 -14.97 -14.46
C SER A 238 11.58 -15.56 -13.54
N HIS A 239 12.59 -14.75 -13.25
CA HIS A 239 13.63 -15.01 -12.26
C HIS A 239 13.57 -13.86 -11.25
N THR A 240 13.18 -14.17 -10.02
CA THR A 240 13.01 -13.23 -8.90
C THR A 240 13.80 -13.72 -7.71
#